data_AF-A0A4S2M984-F1
#
_entry.id   AF-A0A4S2M984-F1
#
_cell.length_a   1.000
_cell.length_b   1.000
_cell.length_c   1.000
_cell.angle_alpha   90.00
_cell.angle_beta   90.00
_cell.angle_gamma   90.00
#
_symmetry.space_group_name_H-M   'P 1'
#
loop_
_entity.id
_entity.type
_entity.pdbx_description
1 polymer ?
#
loop_
_entity_poly.entity_id
_entity_poly.type
_entity_poly.pdbx_seq_one_letter_code
_entity_poly.pdbx_strand_id
1 'polypeptide(L)'
;MEGCVERTPYVSLIALVLTFTGSGLMCGTNYEALRRTDIVFTENFYPVNSPQILQIIGIVYSVVTMLFSIVNFATGTCATGKTRERVYAHKKAQSNGRNYSRFLLVTNYFVTLTWILLFVAFAVPVGLWAMLHTICREETEYWRNISADKDETLFTYTFNLTHYGLYRRPIDTSLYSESINSPSVFTHLCQEISTVGPLFTIALFASFLVLIGLPNASCSQPVVFDTSPDLERDSCNSSVVT
;
A
#
# COMPACT_ATOMS: atom_id res chain seq x y z
N MET A 1 -22.06 -12.57 -30.51
CA MET A 1 -21.06 -11.89 -29.66
C MET A 1 -20.63 -12.75 -28.46
N GLU A 2 -21.15 -13.98 -28.34
CA GLU A 2 -20.93 -14.86 -27.19
C GLU A 2 -19.55 -15.56 -27.16
N GLY A 3 -18.86 -15.67 -28.31
CA GLY A 3 -17.56 -16.34 -28.39
C GLY A 3 -16.33 -15.53 -27.95
N CYS A 4 -16.49 -14.23 -27.60
CA CYS A 4 -15.36 -13.41 -27.14
C CYS A 4 -15.14 -13.49 -25.63
N VAL A 5 -16.18 -13.75 -24.83
CA VAL A 5 -16.08 -13.81 -23.36
C VAL A 5 -15.41 -15.11 -22.91
N GLU A 6 -15.66 -16.23 -23.59
CA GLU A 6 -15.08 -17.54 -23.28
C GLU A 6 -13.56 -17.63 -23.54
N ARG A 7 -12.99 -16.68 -24.29
CA ARG A 7 -11.57 -16.67 -24.69
C ARG A 7 -10.70 -15.69 -23.93
N THR A 8 -11.28 -14.92 -23.02
CA THR A 8 -10.54 -13.99 -22.17
C THR A 8 -9.83 -14.78 -21.07
N PRO A 9 -8.51 -14.60 -20.86
CA PRO A 9 -7.82 -15.23 -19.73
C PRO A 9 -8.37 -14.64 -18.42
N TYR A 10 -9.28 -15.36 -17.77
CA TYR A 10 -9.92 -14.95 -16.51
C TYR A 10 -8.89 -14.54 -15.44
N VAL A 11 -7.74 -15.22 -15.41
CA VAL A 11 -6.62 -14.92 -14.49
C VAL A 11 -6.05 -13.51 -14.72
N SER A 12 -5.83 -13.12 -15.97
CA SER A 12 -5.30 -11.78 -16.31
C SER A 12 -6.31 -10.67 -16.00
N LEU A 13 -7.60 -10.95 -16.17
CA LEU A 13 -8.67 -10.00 -15.84
C LEU A 13 -8.76 -9.78 -14.33
N ILE A 14 -8.70 -10.85 -13.53
CA ILE A 14 -8.69 -10.76 -12.06
C ILE A 14 -7.45 -9.99 -11.60
N ALA A 15 -6.28 -10.28 -12.17
CA ALA A 15 -5.04 -9.55 -11.88
C ALA A 15 -5.15 -8.04 -12.20
N LEU A 16 -5.76 -7.68 -13.33
CA LEU A 16 -6.03 -6.28 -13.67
C LEU A 16 -6.94 -5.62 -12.63
N VAL A 17 -8.05 -6.26 -12.25
CA VAL A 17 -9.00 -5.71 -11.27
C VAL A 17 -8.33 -5.50 -9.91
N LEU A 18 -7.56 -6.49 -9.43
CA LEU A 18 -6.85 -6.40 -8.15
C LEU A 18 -5.80 -5.28 -8.14
N THR A 19 -4.99 -5.18 -9.20
CA THR A 19 -3.96 -4.15 -9.32
C THR A 19 -4.55 -2.74 -9.53
N PHE A 20 -5.62 -2.62 -10.31
CA PHE A 20 -6.31 -1.36 -10.58
C PHE A 20 -7.00 -0.82 -9.33
N THR A 21 -7.80 -1.66 -8.66
CA THR A 21 -8.51 -1.28 -7.42
C THR A 21 -7.54 -1.01 -6.29
N GLY A 22 -6.52 -1.85 -6.10
CA GLY A 22 -5.49 -1.63 -5.10
C GLY A 22 -4.70 -0.33 -5.32
N SER A 23 -4.28 -0.04 -6.55
CA SER A 23 -3.59 1.23 -6.85
C SER A 23 -4.49 2.45 -6.61
N GLY A 24 -5.77 2.36 -6.97
CA GLY A 24 -6.74 3.44 -6.74
C GLY A 24 -7.02 3.70 -5.25
N LEU A 25 -7.24 2.63 -4.48
CA LEU A 25 -7.41 2.71 -3.03
C LEU A 25 -6.18 3.32 -2.36
N MET A 26 -4.99 2.89 -2.79
CA MET A 26 -3.73 3.42 -2.28
C MET A 26 -3.58 4.92 -2.57
N CYS A 27 -3.94 5.38 -3.78
CA CYS A 27 -3.90 6.79 -4.13
C CYS A 27 -4.82 7.65 -3.24
N GLY A 28 -6.06 7.21 -3.02
CA GLY A 28 -7.04 7.95 -2.22
C GLY A 28 -6.69 7.97 -0.74
N THR A 29 -6.32 6.81 -0.18
CA THR A 29 -5.97 6.69 1.24
C THR A 29 -4.67 7.40 1.57
N ASN A 30 -3.65 7.33 0.72
CA ASN A 30 -2.37 8.03 0.95
C ASN A 30 -2.54 9.55 0.95
N TYR A 31 -3.38 10.10 0.07
CA TYR A 31 -3.64 11.53 0.06
C TYR A 31 -4.25 12.03 1.37
N GLU A 32 -5.32 11.37 1.82
CA GLU A 32 -6.03 11.78 3.04
C GLU A 32 -5.24 11.44 4.31
N ALA A 33 -4.54 10.30 4.36
CA ALA A 33 -3.72 9.90 5.49
C ALA A 33 -2.56 10.88 5.72
N LEU A 34 -1.83 11.27 4.66
CA LEU A 34 -0.72 12.22 4.78
C LEU A 34 -1.21 13.62 5.11
N ARG A 35 -2.34 14.06 4.53
CA ARG A 35 -2.94 15.36 4.85
C ARG A 35 -3.35 15.46 6.32
N ARG A 36 -3.99 14.43 6.87
CA ARG A 36 -4.38 14.41 8.29
C ARG A 36 -3.18 14.29 9.21
N THR A 37 -2.19 13.49 8.82
CA THR A 37 -0.93 13.36 9.57
C THR A 37 -0.24 14.73 9.66
N ASP A 38 -0.16 15.47 8.56
CA ASP A 38 0.45 16.82 8.52
C ASP A 38 -0.25 17.82 9.47
N ILE A 39 -1.59 17.80 9.53
CA ILE A 39 -2.37 18.62 10.46
C ILE A 39 -2.05 18.24 11.91
N VAL A 40 -2.11 16.95 12.25
CA VAL A 40 -1.82 16.47 13.60
C VAL A 40 -0.38 16.81 14.02
N PHE A 41 0.59 16.67 13.12
CA PHE A 41 1.99 17.02 13.40
C PHE A 41 2.22 18.52 13.48
N THR A 42 1.51 19.35 12.72
CA THR A 42 1.66 20.82 12.78
C THR A 42 1.00 21.41 14.02
N GLU A 43 -0.14 20.86 14.46
CA GLU A 43 -0.85 21.34 15.64
C GLU A 43 -0.22 20.86 16.95
N ASN A 44 0.38 19.67 16.98
CA ASN A 44 0.91 19.06 18.20
C ASN A 44 2.46 19.01 18.25
N PHE A 45 3.15 19.11 17.11
CA PHE A 45 4.62 18.96 16.98
C PHE A 45 5.24 20.01 16.03
N TYR A 46 6.54 19.91 15.78
CA TYR A 46 7.24 20.78 14.84
C TYR A 46 6.85 20.43 13.38
N PRO A 47 6.64 21.43 12.50
CA PRO A 47 6.33 21.18 11.09
C PRO A 47 7.52 20.47 10.42
N VAL A 48 7.35 19.19 10.11
CA VAL A 48 8.31 18.43 9.33
C VAL A 48 7.96 18.65 7.87
N ASN A 49 8.79 19.32 7.07
CA ASN A 49 8.54 19.54 5.62
C ASN A 49 8.69 18.25 4.76
N SER A 50 9.03 17.11 5.37
CA SER A 50 9.32 15.85 4.67
C SER A 50 8.11 15.02 4.14
N PRO A 51 6.87 15.08 4.68
CA PRO A 51 5.78 14.18 4.29
C PRO A 51 5.14 14.55 2.94
N GLN A 52 5.23 15.81 2.51
CA GLN A 52 4.68 16.28 1.24
C GLN A 52 5.35 15.62 0.02
N ILE A 53 6.66 15.38 0.10
CA ILE A 53 7.43 14.72 -0.97
C ILE A 53 6.98 13.25 -1.10
N LEU A 54 6.78 12.56 0.03
CA LEU A 54 6.28 11.17 0.06
C LEU A 54 4.87 11.05 -0.52
N GLN A 55 4.03 12.06 -0.32
CA GLN A 55 2.68 12.12 -0.89
C GLN A 55 2.72 12.16 -2.42
N ILE A 56 3.52 13.08 -2.98
CA ILE A 56 3.59 13.30 -4.43
C ILE A 56 4.18 12.06 -5.12
N ILE A 57 5.28 11.50 -4.61
CA ILE A 57 5.89 10.31 -5.22
C ILE A 57 4.95 9.10 -5.16
N GLY A 58 4.22 8.90 -4.06
CA GLY A 58 3.29 7.79 -3.88
C GLY A 58 2.10 7.86 -4.86
N ILE A 59 1.54 9.06 -5.04
CA ILE A 59 0.45 9.29 -6.00
C ILE A 59 0.92 9.03 -7.43
N VAL A 60 2.04 9.65 -7.85
CA VAL A 60 2.58 9.45 -9.21
C VAL A 60 2.88 7.96 -9.46
N TYR A 61 3.50 7.28 -8.50
CA TYR A 61 3.81 5.86 -8.61
C TYR A 61 2.58 4.97 -8.73
N SER A 62 1.51 5.26 -7.97
CA SER A 62 0.23 4.53 -8.07
C SER A 62 -0.44 4.69 -9.43
N VAL A 63 -0.43 5.89 -10.01
CA VAL A 63 -1.00 6.16 -11.35
C VAL A 63 -0.20 5.45 -12.43
N VAL A 64 1.14 5.49 -12.34
CA VAL A 64 2.02 4.76 -13.26
C VAL A 64 1.78 3.25 -13.18
N THR A 65 1.63 2.70 -11.96
CA THR A 65 1.33 1.28 -11.77
C THR A 65 -0.04 0.91 -12.37
N MET A 66 -1.04 1.77 -12.23
CA MET A 66 -2.37 1.58 -12.82
C MET A 66 -2.34 1.58 -14.36
N LEU A 67 -1.56 2.47 -14.99
CA LEU A 67 -1.37 2.44 -16.44
C LEU A 67 -0.58 1.20 -16.88
N PHE A 68 0.43 0.82 -16.11
CA PHE A 68 1.23 -0.37 -16.37
C PHE A 68 0.38 -1.66 -16.31
N SER A 69 -0.59 -1.77 -15.38
CA SER A 69 -1.46 -2.95 -15.32
C SER A 69 -2.36 -3.08 -16.56
N ILE A 70 -2.87 -1.97 -17.09
CA ILE A 70 -3.63 -1.94 -18.36
C ILE A 70 -2.76 -2.42 -19.53
N VAL A 71 -1.51 -1.97 -19.60
CA VAL A 71 -0.56 -2.43 -20.64
C VAL A 71 -0.32 -3.94 -20.52
N ASN A 72 -0.09 -4.45 -19.30
CA ASN A 72 0.09 -5.89 -19.09
C ASN A 72 -1.14 -6.69 -19.54
N PHE A 73 -2.36 -6.23 -19.21
CA PHE A 73 -3.60 -6.83 -19.67
C PHE A 73 -3.76 -6.79 -21.20
N ALA A 74 -3.44 -5.66 -21.84
CA ALA A 74 -3.48 -5.52 -23.29
C ALA A 74 -2.51 -6.50 -23.98
N THR A 75 -1.32 -6.71 -23.41
CA THR A 75 -0.37 -7.70 -23.94
C THR A 75 -0.86 -9.14 -23.75
N GLY A 76 -1.52 -9.45 -22.63
CA GLY A 76 -2.15 -10.74 -22.40
C GLY A 76 -3.27 -11.04 -23.40
N THR A 77 -4.17 -10.08 -23.66
CA THR A 77 -5.25 -10.26 -24.64
C THR A 77 -4.75 -10.34 -26.09
N CYS A 78 -3.70 -9.58 -26.45
CA CYS A 78 -3.05 -9.66 -27.76
C CYS A 78 -2.40 -11.04 -28.01
N ALA A 79 -1.96 -11.73 -26.96
CA ALA A 79 -1.36 -13.06 -27.06
C ALA A 79 -2.38 -14.15 -27.42
N THR A 80 -3.63 -14.01 -26.98
CA THR A 80 -4.71 -15.02 -27.15
C THR A 80 -5.52 -14.85 -28.44
N GLY A 81 -5.37 -13.74 -29.17
CA GLY A 81 -6.19 -13.40 -30.33
C GLY A 81 -5.79 -14.11 -31.64
N LYS A 82 -6.77 -14.23 -32.57
CA LYS A 82 -6.55 -14.58 -34.01
C LYS A 82 -5.62 -13.61 -34.74
N THR A 83 -5.20 -12.52 -34.09
CA THR A 83 -4.23 -11.54 -34.55
C THR A 83 -2.81 -12.10 -34.68
N ARG A 84 -2.51 -13.24 -34.05
CA ARG A 84 -1.18 -13.90 -34.12
C ARG A 84 -0.72 -14.17 -35.56
N GLU A 85 -1.65 -14.51 -36.46
CA GLU A 85 -1.33 -14.82 -37.85
C GLU A 85 -1.10 -13.57 -38.72
N ARG A 86 -1.74 -12.43 -38.42
CA ARG A 86 -1.61 -11.20 -39.22
C ARG A 86 -0.51 -10.25 -38.74
N VAL A 87 -0.23 -10.17 -37.43
CA VAL A 87 0.73 -9.20 -36.87
C VAL A 87 2.15 -9.76 -36.77
N TYR A 88 2.31 -11.07 -36.59
CA TYR A 88 3.64 -11.70 -36.47
C TYR A 88 4.15 -12.36 -37.76
N ALA A 89 3.52 -12.11 -38.91
CA ALA A 89 3.93 -12.65 -40.20
C ALA A 89 5.36 -12.23 -40.63
N HIS A 90 5.91 -11.17 -40.03
CA HIS A 90 7.24 -10.63 -40.35
C HIS A 90 8.27 -10.94 -39.24
N LYS A 91 9.41 -11.56 -39.60
CA LYS A 91 10.49 -11.93 -38.65
C LYS A 91 10.99 -10.75 -37.78
N LYS A 92 11.00 -9.52 -38.31
CA LYS A 92 11.34 -8.30 -37.54
C LYS A 92 10.31 -7.94 -36.47
N ALA A 93 9.01 -8.13 -36.73
CA ALA A 93 7.95 -7.88 -35.76
C ALA A 93 7.99 -8.91 -34.61
N GLN A 94 8.37 -10.15 -34.91
CA GLN A 94 8.55 -11.21 -33.90
C GLN A 94 9.75 -10.94 -32.98
N SER A 95 10.86 -10.43 -33.51
CA SER A 95 12.04 -10.07 -32.70
C SER A 95 11.76 -8.92 -31.73
N ASN A 96 11.02 -7.89 -32.16
CA ASN A 96 10.69 -6.74 -31.30
C ASN A 96 9.70 -7.14 -30.19
N GLY A 97 8.74 -8.02 -30.49
CA GLY A 97 7.82 -8.56 -29.49
C GLY A 97 8.52 -9.33 -28.36
N ARG A 98 9.61 -10.04 -28.67
CA ARG A 98 10.39 -10.80 -27.66
C ARG A 98 11.16 -9.89 -26.71
N ASN A 99 11.76 -8.81 -27.23
CA ASN A 99 12.42 -7.81 -26.38
C ASN A 99 11.42 -7.06 -25.51
N TYR A 100 10.25 -6.71 -26.07
CA TYR A 100 9.19 -6.03 -25.33
C TYR A 100 8.63 -6.89 -24.18
N SER A 101 8.39 -8.18 -24.43
CA SER A 101 7.94 -9.11 -23.38
C SER A 101 8.97 -9.26 -22.25
N ARG A 102 10.27 -9.38 -22.57
CA ARG A 102 11.34 -9.40 -21.57
C ARG A 102 11.37 -8.12 -20.74
N PHE A 103 11.23 -6.96 -21.38
CA PHE A 103 11.22 -5.67 -20.70
C PHE A 103 10.03 -5.53 -19.73
N LEU A 104 8.85 -5.98 -20.14
CA LEU A 104 7.66 -5.97 -19.28
C LEU A 104 7.82 -6.88 -18.06
N LEU A 105 8.37 -8.08 -18.25
CA LEU A 105 8.63 -9.03 -17.17
C LEU A 105 9.61 -8.45 -16.14
N VAL A 106 10.73 -7.89 -16.61
CA VAL A 106 11.72 -7.22 -15.75
C VAL A 106 11.10 -6.03 -15.00
N THR A 107 10.32 -5.20 -15.70
CA THR A 107 9.63 -4.05 -15.09
C THR A 107 8.64 -4.50 -14.02
N ASN A 108 7.90 -5.60 -14.25
CA ASN A 108 6.95 -6.14 -13.27
C ASN A 108 7.67 -6.59 -11.98
N TYR A 109 8.86 -7.20 -12.09
CA TYR A 109 9.66 -7.51 -10.89
C TYR A 109 10.07 -6.27 -10.09
N PHE A 110 10.53 -5.21 -10.76
CA PHE A 110 10.87 -3.95 -10.09
C PHE A 110 9.67 -3.29 -9.42
N VAL A 111 8.52 -3.32 -10.10
CA VAL A 111 7.25 -2.81 -9.54
C VAL A 111 6.88 -3.63 -8.30
N THR A 112 6.86 -4.96 -8.40
CA THR A 112 6.57 -5.86 -7.28
C THR A 112 7.50 -5.62 -6.09
N LEU A 113 8.82 -5.50 -6.33
CA LEU A 113 9.80 -5.22 -5.28
C LEU A 113 9.53 -3.88 -4.59
N THR A 114 9.17 -2.85 -5.34
CA THR A 114 8.81 -1.53 -4.79
C THR A 114 7.53 -1.61 -3.95
N TRP A 115 6.51 -2.35 -4.40
CA TRP A 115 5.27 -2.56 -3.65
C TRP A 115 5.49 -3.36 -2.36
N ILE A 116 6.44 -4.31 -2.33
CA ILE A 116 6.84 -5.00 -1.10
C ILE A 116 7.45 -4.01 -0.10
N LEU A 117 8.36 -3.13 -0.57
CA LEU A 117 8.95 -2.10 0.29
C LEU A 117 7.90 -1.14 0.84
N LEU A 118 6.92 -0.73 0.01
CA LEU A 118 5.79 0.08 0.45
C LEU A 118 4.93 -0.64 1.49
N PHE A 119 4.61 -1.93 1.28
CA PHE A 119 3.84 -2.72 2.23
C PHE A 119 4.52 -2.76 3.62
N VAL A 120 5.84 -3.01 3.65
CA VAL A 120 6.61 -3.00 4.90
C VAL A 120 6.64 -1.59 5.51
N ALA A 121 6.78 -0.55 4.69
CA ALA A 121 6.75 0.84 5.17
C ALA A 121 5.39 1.22 5.78
N PHE A 122 4.27 0.75 5.24
CA PHE A 122 2.93 0.98 5.81
C PHE A 122 2.62 0.11 7.02
N ALA A 123 3.29 -1.03 7.18
CA ALA A 123 3.15 -1.84 8.39
C ALA A 123 3.61 -1.10 9.66
N VAL A 124 4.61 -0.21 9.53
CA VAL A 124 5.13 0.60 10.65
C VAL A 124 4.06 1.55 11.24
N PRO A 125 3.44 2.47 10.49
CA PRO A 125 2.39 3.34 11.03
C PRO A 125 1.14 2.57 11.46
N VAL A 126 0.80 1.45 10.82
CA VAL A 126 -0.30 0.57 11.29
C VAL A 126 0.02 -0.04 12.65
N GLY A 127 1.25 -0.51 12.85
CA GLY A 127 1.70 -1.03 14.14
C GLY A 127 1.69 0.04 15.23
N LEU A 128 2.19 1.24 14.93
CA LEU A 128 2.13 2.38 15.84
C LEU A 128 0.68 2.74 16.19
N TRP A 129 -0.21 2.78 15.21
CA TRP A 129 -1.63 3.01 15.44
C TRP A 129 -2.25 1.94 16.36
N ALA A 130 -1.96 0.66 16.13
CA ALA A 130 -2.49 -0.42 16.95
C ALA A 130 -2.04 -0.30 18.41
N MET A 131 -0.76 0.03 18.64
CA MET A 131 -0.21 0.28 19.99
C MET A 131 -0.86 1.49 20.67
N LEU A 132 -1.05 2.59 19.93
CA LEU A 132 -1.71 3.79 20.47
C LEU A 132 -3.19 3.52 20.76
N HIS A 133 -3.87 2.74 19.92
CA HIS A 133 -5.26 2.36 20.12
C HIS A 133 -5.47 1.52 21.38
N THR A 134 -4.57 0.56 21.66
CA THR A 134 -4.63 -0.23 22.90
C THR A 134 -4.44 0.63 24.14
N ILE A 135 -3.47 1.55 24.12
CA ILE A 135 -3.23 2.49 25.24
C ILE A 135 -4.46 3.38 25.45
N CYS A 136 -4.99 3.99 24.39
CA CYS A 136 -6.18 4.83 24.48
C CYS A 136 -7.38 4.07 25.07
N ARG A 137 -7.54 2.78 24.73
CA ARG A 137 -8.62 1.95 25.26
C ARG A 137 -8.44 1.62 26.73
N GLU A 138 -7.27 1.16 27.14
CA GLU A 138 -6.96 0.83 28.54
C GLU A 138 -7.12 2.05 29.45
N GLU A 139 -6.58 3.19 29.03
CA GLU A 139 -6.70 4.46 29.77
C GLU A 139 -8.16 4.91 29.85
N THR A 140 -8.92 4.85 28.76
CA THR A 140 -10.35 5.23 28.78
C THR A 140 -11.16 4.33 29.72
N GLU A 141 -10.86 3.03 29.78
CA GLU A 141 -11.49 2.10 30.72
C GLU A 141 -11.09 2.39 32.18
N TYR A 142 -9.83 2.72 32.43
CA TYR A 142 -9.34 3.17 33.75
C TYR A 142 -10.07 4.42 34.24
N TRP A 143 -10.17 5.47 33.40
CA TRP A 143 -10.90 6.70 33.74
C TRP A 143 -12.38 6.47 34.00
N ARG A 144 -13.03 5.60 33.22
CA ARG A 144 -14.43 5.23 33.43
C ARG A 144 -14.63 4.55 34.79
N ASN A 145 -13.71 3.67 35.20
CA ASN A 145 -13.79 3.00 36.49
C ASN A 145 -13.54 3.97 37.67
N ILE A 146 -12.59 4.90 37.55
CA ILE A 146 -12.33 5.93 38.57
C ILE A 146 -13.50 6.92 38.68
N SER A 147 -14.15 7.29 37.59
CA SER A 147 -15.31 8.20 37.68
C SER A 147 -16.49 7.62 38.48
N ALA A 148 -16.52 6.30 38.72
CA ALA A 148 -17.47 5.66 39.63
C ALA A 148 -17.05 5.73 41.11
N ASP A 149 -15.76 5.96 41.40
CA ASP A 149 -15.16 6.07 42.73
C ASP A 149 -14.49 7.45 42.87
N LYS A 150 -15.24 8.42 43.39
CA LYS A 150 -14.87 9.84 43.41
C LYS A 150 -13.45 10.12 43.94
N ASP A 151 -12.52 10.45 43.06
CA ASP A 151 -11.44 11.42 43.34
C ASP A 151 -10.82 11.98 42.04
N GLU A 152 -11.15 13.24 41.71
CA GLU A 152 -10.71 13.93 40.48
C GLU A 152 -9.27 14.51 40.56
N THR A 153 -8.51 14.21 41.62
CA THR A 153 -7.25 14.92 41.92
C THR A 153 -5.96 14.14 41.60
N LEU A 154 -6.06 12.88 41.15
CA LEU A 154 -4.89 12.02 40.93
C LEU A 154 -4.62 11.72 39.44
N PHE A 155 -4.72 12.72 38.56
CA PHE A 155 -4.28 12.57 37.16
C PHE A 155 -2.76 12.77 37.08
N THR A 156 -1.99 11.76 37.48
CA THR A 156 -0.51 11.77 37.37
C THR A 156 -0.05 10.89 36.20
N TYR A 157 -0.71 10.99 35.05
CA TYR A 157 -0.27 10.30 33.83
C TYR A 157 0.40 11.30 32.89
N THR A 158 1.73 11.27 32.90
CA THR A 158 2.60 12.07 32.03
C THR A 158 2.97 11.20 30.83
N PHE A 159 2.22 11.29 29.74
CA PHE A 159 2.57 10.57 28.51
C PHE A 159 3.80 11.23 27.87
N ASN A 160 4.97 10.65 28.12
CA ASN A 160 6.24 11.18 27.64
C ASN A 160 6.59 10.57 26.27
N LEU A 161 6.47 11.36 25.21
CA LEU A 161 6.74 10.92 23.84
C LEU A 161 8.21 10.58 23.58
N THR A 162 9.14 11.08 24.40
CA THR A 162 10.57 10.72 24.27
C THR A 162 10.85 9.27 24.64
N HIS A 163 10.07 8.68 25.56
CA HIS A 163 10.23 7.27 25.93
C HIS A 163 9.85 6.33 24.78
N TYR A 164 8.89 6.75 23.94
CA TYR A 164 8.43 6.00 22.78
C TYR A 164 9.20 6.32 21.49
N GLY A 165 10.22 7.19 21.54
CA GLY A 165 11.03 7.55 20.38
C GLY A 165 10.28 8.33 19.28
N LEU A 166 9.07 8.80 19.56
CA LEU A 166 8.22 9.55 18.63
C LEU A 166 8.67 11.02 18.48
N TYR A 167 9.53 11.49 19.39
CA TYR A 167 10.00 12.87 19.44
C TYR A 167 11.50 12.91 19.77
N ARG A 168 12.26 13.69 18.99
CA ARG A 168 13.66 14.02 19.26
C ARG A 168 13.76 15.52 19.47
N ARG A 169 14.17 15.95 20.67
CA ARG A 169 14.34 17.38 21.00
C ARG A 169 15.28 18.06 19.98
N PRO A 170 14.84 19.13 19.30
CA PRO A 170 15.75 20.11 18.73
C PRO A 170 16.40 20.93 19.87
N ILE A 171 17.61 21.43 19.63
CA ILE A 171 18.49 22.01 20.67
C ILE A 171 17.95 23.33 21.24
N ASP A 172 17.02 24.01 20.57
CA ASP A 172 16.71 25.44 20.80
C ASP A 172 15.24 25.81 21.06
N THR A 173 14.37 24.90 21.53
CA THR A 173 12.97 25.29 21.83
C THR A 173 12.48 24.80 23.20
N SER A 174 12.44 25.74 24.16
CA SER A 174 11.86 25.59 25.51
C SER A 174 10.33 25.83 25.55
N LEU A 175 9.66 25.90 24.40
CA LEU A 175 8.28 26.39 24.27
C LEU A 175 7.22 25.27 24.16
N TYR A 176 7.64 23.99 24.07
CA TYR A 176 6.73 22.87 23.84
C TYR A 176 6.83 21.83 24.94
N SER A 177 5.70 21.46 25.54
CA SER A 177 5.65 20.45 26.60
C SER A 177 5.93 19.06 26.04
N GLU A 178 6.99 18.44 26.54
CA GLU A 178 7.44 17.07 26.21
C GLU A 178 6.52 15.95 26.68
N SER A 179 5.54 16.32 27.50
CA SER A 179 4.59 15.41 28.11
C SER A 179 3.19 15.96 28.03
N ILE A 180 2.25 15.12 27.62
CA ILE A 180 0.83 15.45 27.67
C ILE A 180 0.38 15.22 29.11
N ASN A 181 0.20 16.31 29.86
CA ASN A 181 -0.20 16.28 31.29
C ASN A 181 -1.69 16.62 31.49
N SER A 182 -2.48 16.75 30.42
CA SER A 182 -3.90 17.12 30.49
C SER A 182 -4.80 16.04 29.89
N PRO A 183 -5.85 15.58 30.61
CA PRO A 183 -6.81 14.59 30.13
C PRO A 183 -7.48 14.98 28.82
N SER A 184 -7.81 16.27 28.65
CA SER A 184 -8.54 16.77 27.47
C SER A 184 -7.70 16.71 26.20
N VAL A 185 -6.40 17.01 26.31
CA VAL A 185 -5.44 16.94 25.20
C VAL A 185 -5.18 15.49 24.79
N PHE A 186 -5.06 14.59 25.77
CA PHE A 186 -4.91 13.16 25.51
C PHE A 186 -6.15 12.57 24.81
N THR A 187 -7.35 12.91 25.26
CA THR A 187 -8.60 12.44 24.65
C THR A 187 -8.75 12.93 23.21
N HIS A 188 -8.40 14.21 22.95
CA HIS A 188 -8.41 14.78 21.61
C HIS A 188 -7.41 14.07 20.68
N LEU A 189 -6.20 13.79 21.16
CA LEU A 189 -5.19 13.04 20.41
C LEU A 189 -5.67 11.61 20.08
N CYS A 190 -6.24 10.89 21.04
CA CYS A 190 -6.80 9.56 20.83
C CYS A 190 -7.93 9.54 19.79
N GLN A 191 -8.77 10.58 19.76
CA GLN A 191 -9.85 10.71 18.79
C GLN A 191 -9.31 10.92 17.36
N GLU A 192 -8.31 11.77 17.20
CA GLU A 192 -7.65 12.00 15.91
C GLU A 192 -6.92 10.73 15.41
N ILE A 193 -6.17 10.06 16.28
CA ILE A 193 -5.47 8.81 15.95
C ILE A 193 -6.46 7.71 15.55
N SER A 194 -7.58 7.57 16.27
CA SER A 194 -8.63 6.60 15.94
C SER A 194 -9.26 6.86 14.57
N THR A 195 -9.25 8.11 14.11
CA THR A 195 -9.79 8.49 12.80
C THR A 195 -8.80 8.23 11.68
N VAL A 196 -7.50 8.47 11.92
CA VAL A 196 -6.44 8.32 10.91
C VAL A 196 -6.03 6.86 10.69
N GLY A 197 -6.01 6.04 11.75
CA GLY A 197 -5.55 4.65 11.67
C GLY A 197 -6.21 3.78 10.61
N PRO A 198 -7.54 3.78 10.48
CA PRO A 198 -8.24 3.03 9.44
C PRO A 198 -7.78 3.36 8.02
N LEU A 199 -7.29 4.59 7.75
CA LEU A 199 -6.77 4.91 6.42
C LEU A 199 -5.48 4.15 6.11
N PHE A 200 -4.59 4.01 7.10
CA PHE A 200 -3.36 3.24 6.95
C PHE A 200 -3.61 1.74 6.82
N THR A 201 -4.62 1.20 7.52
CA THR A 201 -4.98 -0.22 7.37
C THR A 201 -5.57 -0.51 5.99
N ILE A 202 -6.41 0.38 5.45
CA ILE A 202 -6.90 0.26 4.08
C ILE A 202 -5.76 0.38 3.07
N ALA A 203 -4.79 1.27 3.27
CA ALA A 203 -3.60 1.41 2.42
C ALA A 203 -2.73 0.13 2.41
N LEU A 204 -2.55 -0.50 3.57
CA LEU A 204 -1.83 -1.77 3.71
C LEU A 204 -2.57 -2.92 3.00
N PHE A 205 -3.89 -2.99 3.16
CA PHE A 205 -4.72 -3.96 2.46
C PHE A 205 -4.69 -3.75 0.94
N ALA A 206 -4.77 -2.50 0.49
CA ALA A 206 -4.66 -2.14 -0.92
C ALA A 206 -3.32 -2.58 -1.52
N SER A 207 -2.21 -2.37 -0.78
CA SER A 207 -0.88 -2.84 -1.17
C SER A 207 -0.82 -4.36 -1.29
N PHE A 208 -1.46 -5.09 -0.37
CA PHE A 208 -1.57 -6.55 -0.42
C PHE A 208 -2.34 -7.03 -1.67
N LEU A 209 -3.44 -6.38 -2.04
CA LEU A 209 -4.18 -6.69 -3.27
C LEU A 209 -3.31 -6.53 -4.53
N VAL A 210 -2.50 -5.46 -4.60
CA VAL A 210 -1.58 -5.24 -5.72
C VAL A 210 -0.49 -6.32 -5.78
N LEU A 211 0.04 -6.73 -4.62
CA LEU A 211 1.05 -7.79 -4.53
C LEU A 211 0.51 -9.15 -4.95
N ILE A 212 -0.78 -9.45 -4.73
CA ILE A 212 -1.42 -10.65 -5.26
C ILE A 212 -1.64 -10.52 -6.78
N GLY A 213 -2.02 -9.34 -7.26
CA GLY A 213 -2.36 -9.14 -8.67
C GLY A 213 -1.16 -9.16 -9.61
N LEU A 214 -0.02 -8.55 -9.24
CA LEU A 214 1.15 -8.38 -10.12
C LEU A 214 1.80 -9.69 -10.59
N PRO A 215 2.06 -10.70 -9.73
CA PRO A 215 2.61 -11.98 -10.14
C PRO A 215 1.67 -12.75 -11.08
N ASN A 216 0.37 -12.69 -10.81
CA ASN A 216 -0.66 -13.34 -11.62
C ASN A 216 -0.82 -12.68 -13.01
N ALA A 217 -0.54 -11.37 -13.12
CA ALA A 217 -0.49 -10.69 -14.41
C ALA A 217 0.66 -11.19 -15.31
N SER A 218 1.79 -11.57 -14.72
CA SER A 218 2.97 -12.06 -15.44
C SER A 218 2.79 -13.46 -16.03
N CYS A 219 2.07 -14.38 -15.35
CA CYS A 219 1.89 -15.76 -15.86
C CYS A 219 1.04 -15.81 -17.16
N SER A 220 0.29 -14.74 -17.48
CA SER A 220 -0.48 -14.64 -18.72
C SER A 220 0.34 -14.19 -19.93
N GLN A 221 1.62 -13.81 -19.76
CA GLN A 221 2.47 -13.40 -20.86
C GLN A 221 2.96 -14.64 -21.63
N PRO A 222 2.90 -14.66 -22.97
CA PRO A 222 3.36 -15.79 -23.76
C PRO A 222 4.89 -15.83 -23.72
N VAL A 223 5.44 -16.55 -22.74
CA VAL A 223 6.86 -16.92 -22.72
C VAL A 223 7.04 -18.01 -23.79
N VAL A 224 7.14 -17.61 -25.06
CA VAL A 224 7.74 -18.49 -26.08
C VAL A 224 9.25 -18.40 -25.90
N PHE A 225 9.75 -19.02 -24.83
CA PHE A 225 11.12 -19.50 -24.78
C PHE A 225 11.13 -20.91 -25.36
N ASP A 226 11.65 -21.03 -26.59
CA ASP A 226 12.35 -22.23 -27.01
C ASP A 226 13.54 -22.43 -26.06
N THR A 227 13.30 -22.99 -24.88
CA THR A 227 14.25 -23.77 -24.09
C THR A 227 13.48 -24.55 -23.03
N SER A 228 13.17 -25.80 -23.37
CA SER A 228 12.73 -26.89 -22.48
C SER A 228 11.38 -26.70 -21.73
N PRO A 229 10.31 -27.40 -22.14
CA PRO A 229 8.94 -27.22 -21.62
C PRO A 229 8.67 -27.74 -20.20
N ASP A 230 9.68 -28.24 -19.48
CA ASP A 230 9.46 -29.04 -18.26
C ASP A 230 9.71 -28.30 -16.94
N LEU A 231 10.33 -27.11 -16.92
CA LEU A 231 10.61 -26.39 -15.65
C LEU A 231 9.61 -25.26 -15.32
N GLU A 232 8.97 -24.64 -16.30
CA GLU A 232 8.15 -23.42 -16.07
C GLU A 232 6.68 -23.76 -15.73
N ARG A 233 6.23 -24.98 -16.03
CA ARG A 233 4.88 -25.46 -15.71
C ARG A 233 4.67 -25.69 -14.21
N ASP A 234 5.71 -26.05 -13.47
CA ASP A 234 5.62 -26.34 -12.04
C ASP A 234 5.50 -25.07 -11.17
N SER A 235 6.03 -23.93 -11.64
CA SER A 235 5.96 -22.68 -10.88
C SER A 235 4.58 -22.00 -10.95
N CYS A 236 3.79 -22.19 -12.01
CA CYS A 236 2.45 -21.61 -12.12
C CYS A 236 1.35 -22.54 -11.59
N ASN A 237 1.62 -23.85 -11.42
CA ASN A 237 0.72 -24.78 -10.75
C ASN A 237 0.85 -24.78 -9.22
N SER A 238 2.02 -24.39 -8.69
CA SER A 238 2.22 -24.31 -7.23
C SER A 238 1.53 -23.11 -6.58
N SER A 239 1.34 -21.99 -7.29
CA SER A 239 0.66 -20.79 -6.77
C SER A 239 -0.87 -20.83 -6.86
N VAL A 240 -1.44 -21.90 -7.42
CA VAL A 240 -2.90 -22.16 -7.45
C VAL A 240 -3.30 -23.21 -6.39
N VAL A 241 -2.33 -23.86 -5.73
CA VAL A 241 -2.57 -24.97 -4.78
C VAL A 241 -2.18 -24.61 -3.33
N THR A 242 -1.90 -23.34 -3.03
CA THR A 242 -1.78 -22.84 -1.65
C THR A 242 -2.59 -21.59 -1.42
#